data_AF-A0A174DJA9-F1
#
_entry.id   AF-A0A174DJA9-F1
#
_cell.length_a   1.000
_cell.length_b   1.000
_cell.length_c   1.000
_cell.angle_alpha   90.00
_cell.angle_beta   90.00
_cell.angle_gamma   90.00
#
_symmetry.space_group_name_H-M   'P 1'
#
loop_
_entity.id
_entity.type
_entity.pdbx_description
1 polymer ?
#
loop_
_entity_poly.entity_id
_entity_poly.type
_entity_poly.pdbx_seq_one_letter_code
_entity_poly.pdbx_strand_id
1 'polypeptide(L)'
;MYCRECGQLISNESPKCTNCGTEKGLGDNYCYKCGSIIKKHDLECCEFCGADLNDNRYAARENVKSKLIALFLALFLGGMGIHRFYLGYIKIGIVQLSLWILGYFTGGITWIITEIWGFVECILIYINKLKDSNGNDLE
;
A
#
# COMPACT_ATOMS: atom_id res chain seq x y z
N MET A 1 15.12 3.40 -13.92
CA MET A 1 14.65 4.81 -13.89
C MET A 1 15.70 5.68 -13.24
N TYR A 2 15.74 6.99 -13.49
CA TYR A 2 16.66 7.91 -12.82
C TYR A 2 16.08 8.40 -11.49
N CYS A 3 16.94 8.59 -10.49
CA CYS A 3 16.59 9.20 -9.22
C CYS A 3 16.20 10.66 -9.44
N ARG A 4 15.01 11.06 -8.94
CA ARG A 4 14.52 12.43 -9.10
C ARG A 4 15.21 13.44 -8.16
N GLU A 5 16.04 12.96 -7.24
CA GLU A 5 16.78 13.80 -6.30
C GLU A 5 18.24 14.03 -6.72
N CYS A 6 18.96 12.98 -7.14
CA CYS A 6 20.40 13.06 -7.47
C CYS A 6 20.75 12.69 -8.92
N GLY A 7 19.79 12.28 -9.74
CA GLY A 7 20.02 11.96 -11.15
C GLY A 7 20.72 10.62 -11.44
N GLN A 8 20.97 9.76 -10.44
CA GLN A 8 21.57 8.45 -10.68
C GLN A 8 20.56 7.41 -11.18
N LEU A 9 20.97 6.50 -12.07
CA LEU A 9 20.20 5.32 -12.47
C LEU A 9 19.92 4.41 -11.26
N ILE A 10 18.64 4.20 -10.97
CA ILE A 10 18.14 3.24 -9.99
C ILE A 10 17.77 1.95 -10.73
N SER A 11 18.21 0.80 -10.20
CA SER A 11 17.77 -0.52 -10.68
C SER A 11 16.27 -0.69 -10.43
N ASN A 12 15.59 -1.47 -11.28
CA ASN A 12 14.13 -1.61 -11.19
C ASN A 12 13.68 -2.23 -9.84
N GLU A 13 14.54 -3.03 -9.22
CA GLU A 13 14.26 -3.74 -7.96
C GLU A 13 14.59 -2.93 -6.69
N SER A 14 15.31 -1.81 -6.81
CA SER A 14 15.72 -1.03 -5.63
C SER A 14 14.65 -0.03 -5.21
N PRO A 15 14.07 -0.12 -4.00
CA PRO A 15 13.06 0.84 -3.52
C PRO A 15 13.67 2.21 -3.16
N LYS A 16 14.99 2.29 -2.99
CA LYS A 16 15.72 3.51 -2.64
C LYS A 16 16.93 3.71 -3.55
N CYS A 17 17.30 4.96 -3.76
CA CYS A 17 18.53 5.30 -4.46
C CYS A 17 19.74 4.95 -3.58
N THR A 18 20.69 4.20 -4.13
CA THR A 18 21.92 3.81 -3.43
C THR A 18 22.91 4.96 -3.24
N ASN A 19 22.69 6.09 -3.91
CA ASN A 19 23.58 7.25 -3.86
C ASN A 19 23.13 8.32 -2.88
N CYS A 20 21.87 8.76 -2.96
CA CYS A 20 21.35 9.82 -2.08
C CYS A 20 20.39 9.33 -0.99
N GLY A 21 19.99 8.04 -1.01
CA GLY A 21 19.05 7.47 -0.04
C GLY A 21 17.57 7.80 -0.27
N THR A 22 17.25 8.70 -1.20
CA THR A 22 15.85 9.05 -1.53
C THR A 22 15.09 7.85 -2.08
N GLU A 23 13.82 7.74 -1.70
CA GLU A 23 12.93 6.70 -2.20
C GLU A 23 12.64 6.84 -3.69
N LYS A 24 12.44 5.72 -4.36
CA LYS A 24 12.17 5.63 -5.80
C LYS A 24 10.89 6.42 -6.14
N GLY A 25 11.01 7.39 -7.06
CA GLY A 25 9.90 8.25 -7.51
C GLY A 25 9.70 9.54 -6.70
N LEU A 26 10.38 9.70 -5.56
CA LEU A 26 10.41 10.92 -4.76
C LEU A 26 11.49 11.91 -5.24
N GLY A 27 11.19 13.20 -5.11
CA GLY A 27 12.00 14.31 -5.61
C GLY A 27 11.47 14.90 -6.92
N ASP A 28 11.98 16.06 -7.29
CA ASP A 28 11.56 16.82 -8.49
C ASP A 28 12.71 17.57 -9.17
N ASN A 29 13.95 17.34 -8.75
CA ASN A 29 15.16 17.95 -9.31
C ASN A 29 15.56 17.33 -10.67
N TYR A 30 15.25 16.06 -10.89
CA TYR A 30 15.63 15.31 -12.10
C TYR A 30 14.45 14.54 -12.70
N CYS A 31 14.45 14.39 -14.03
CA CYS A 31 13.48 13.57 -14.75
C CYS A 31 13.75 12.08 -14.52
N TYR A 32 12.71 11.34 -14.10
CA TYR A 32 12.77 9.90 -13.87
C TYR A 32 13.09 9.06 -15.13
N LYS A 33 12.80 9.58 -16.33
CA LYS A 33 12.94 8.84 -17.60
C LYS A 33 14.30 9.07 -18.26
N CYS A 34 14.74 10.32 -18.39
CA CYS A 34 15.97 10.66 -19.10
C CYS A 34 17.10 11.19 -18.20
N GLY A 35 16.83 11.49 -16.93
CA GLY A 35 17.83 12.02 -16.00
C GLY A 35 18.17 13.51 -16.20
N SER A 36 17.44 14.25 -17.04
CA SER A 36 17.67 15.69 -17.19
C SER A 36 17.26 16.48 -15.94
N ILE A 37 17.99 17.53 -15.62
CA ILE A 37 17.66 18.46 -14.53
C ILE A 37 16.38 19.22 -14.87
N ILE A 38 15.48 19.33 -13.90
CA ILE A 38 14.24 20.11 -13.99
C ILE A 38 14.51 21.51 -13.45
N LYS A 39 14.43 22.54 -14.31
CA LYS A 39 14.75 23.92 -13.94
C LYS A 39 13.65 24.60 -13.11
N LYS A 40 12.41 24.16 -13.27
CA LYS A 40 11.24 24.70 -12.58
C LYS A 40 10.37 23.54 -12.11
N HIS A 41 10.10 23.50 -10.81
CA HIS A 41 9.43 22.38 -10.13
C HIS A 41 7.95 22.19 -10.52
N ASP A 42 7.37 23.16 -11.23
CA ASP A 42 5.95 23.19 -11.62
C ASP A 42 5.73 22.70 -13.07
N LEU A 43 6.66 21.91 -13.61
CA LEU A 43 6.54 21.35 -14.96
C LEU A 43 5.82 20.00 -14.92
N GLU A 44 4.75 19.89 -15.72
CA GLU A 44 4.02 18.63 -15.91
C GLU A 44 4.76 17.69 -16.87
N CYS A 45 5.44 18.23 -17.89
CA CYS A 45 6.17 17.46 -18.89
C CYS A 45 7.66 17.84 -18.90
N CYS A 46 8.51 16.83 -19.02
CA CYS A 46 9.95 17.02 -19.18
C CYS A 46 10.26 17.66 -20.52
N GLU A 47 10.89 18.83 -20.53
CA GLU A 47 11.25 19.58 -21.75
C GLU A 47 12.25 18.83 -22.64
N PHE A 48 13.06 17.94 -22.07
CA PHE A 48 14.09 17.20 -22.82
C PHE A 48 13.57 15.91 -23.50
N CYS A 49 12.63 15.18 -22.89
CA CYS A 49 12.21 13.86 -23.39
C CYS A 49 10.70 13.63 -23.46
N GLY A 50 9.89 14.61 -23.05
CA GLY A 50 8.42 14.54 -23.08
C GLY A 50 7.80 13.59 -22.05
N ALA A 51 8.53 13.16 -21.03
CA ALA A 51 7.98 12.34 -19.94
C ALA A 51 7.04 13.15 -19.03
N ASP A 52 5.91 12.58 -18.64
CA ASP A 52 4.98 13.16 -17.67
C ASP A 52 5.55 13.04 -16.26
N LEU A 53 5.96 14.17 -15.67
CA LEU A 53 6.61 14.24 -14.36
C LEU A 53 5.63 14.00 -13.19
N ASN A 54 4.33 14.00 -13.43
CA ASN A 54 3.29 13.63 -12.46
C ASN A 54 3.12 12.10 -12.37
N ASP A 55 3.32 11.38 -13.48
CA ASP A 55 3.15 9.92 -13.58
C ASP A 55 4.08 9.15 -12.62
N ASN A 56 5.30 9.65 -12.36
CA ASN A 56 6.25 8.95 -11.50
C ASN A 56 5.89 8.93 -10.00
N ARG A 57 4.81 9.61 -9.59
CA ARG A 57 4.21 9.44 -8.26
C ARG A 57 3.58 8.04 -8.09
N TYR A 58 3.25 7.36 -9.18
CA TYR A 58 2.71 5.99 -9.15
C TYR A 58 3.79 4.91 -8.95
N ALA A 59 5.06 5.16 -9.28
CA ALA A 59 6.13 4.18 -9.01
C ALA A 59 6.45 4.05 -7.51
N ALA A 60 6.17 5.10 -6.72
CA ALA A 60 6.22 5.03 -5.25
C ALA A 60 5.01 4.26 -4.66
N ARG A 61 3.95 4.02 -5.45
CA ARG A 61 2.76 3.24 -5.08
C ARG A 61 2.93 1.73 -5.29
N GLU A 62 4.15 1.24 -5.45
CA GLU A 62 4.46 -0.20 -5.61
C GLU A 62 3.92 -1.07 -4.43
N ASN A 63 3.49 -0.44 -3.32
CA ASN A 63 2.86 -1.10 -2.17
C ASN A 63 1.39 -0.72 -1.90
N VAL A 64 0.68 -0.09 -2.85
CA VAL A 64 -0.74 0.21 -2.62
C VAL A 64 -1.56 -1.07 -2.69
N LYS A 65 -2.24 -1.37 -1.58
CA LYS A 65 -3.12 -2.52 -1.45
C LYS A 65 -4.46 -2.23 -2.11
N SER A 66 -5.00 -3.21 -2.83
CA SER A 66 -6.31 -3.09 -3.46
C SER A 66 -7.43 -3.15 -2.44
N LYS A 67 -8.28 -2.13 -2.43
CA LYS A 67 -9.49 -2.03 -1.63
C LYS A 67 -10.47 -3.13 -1.96
N LEU A 68 -10.62 -3.45 -3.24
CA LEU A 68 -11.55 -4.47 -3.71
C LEU A 68 -11.14 -5.84 -3.16
N ILE A 69 -9.85 -6.19 -3.22
CA ILE A 69 -9.33 -7.43 -2.62
C ILE A 69 -9.57 -7.42 -1.11
N ALA A 70 -9.25 -6.31 -0.41
CA ALA A 70 -9.48 -6.20 1.02
C ALA A 70 -10.96 -6.40 1.42
N LEU A 71 -11.90 -5.87 0.63
CA LEU A 71 -13.34 -6.06 0.82
C LEU A 71 -13.77 -7.51 0.64
N PHE A 72 -13.32 -8.17 -0.44
CA PHE A 72 -13.64 -9.58 -0.67
C PHE A 72 -13.10 -10.47 0.44
N LEU A 73 -11.86 -10.23 0.89
CA LEU A 73 -11.28 -10.95 2.01
C LEU A 73 -12.06 -10.71 3.31
N ALA A 74 -12.49 -9.46 3.58
CA ALA A 74 -13.22 -9.13 4.79
C ALA A 74 -14.67 -9.67 4.78
N LEU A 75 -15.30 -9.77 3.61
CA LEU A 75 -16.67 -10.28 3.47
C LEU A 75 -16.75 -11.81 3.57
N PHE A 76 -15.84 -12.52 2.92
CA PHE A 76 -15.88 -13.99 2.85
C PHE A 76 -15.02 -14.68 3.92
N LEU A 77 -13.93 -14.05 4.35
CA LEU A 77 -12.97 -14.60 5.32
C LEU A 77 -12.77 -13.63 6.51
N GLY A 78 -13.79 -12.81 6.78
CA GLY A 78 -13.81 -11.81 7.84
C GLY A 78 -13.63 -12.43 9.22
N GLY A 79 -14.40 -13.48 9.55
CA GLY A 79 -14.25 -14.18 10.84
C GLY A 79 -12.85 -14.78 11.08
N MET A 80 -12.16 -15.20 10.02
CA MET A 80 -10.79 -15.74 10.13
C MET A 80 -9.73 -14.63 10.27
N GLY A 81 -10.05 -13.38 9.93
CA GLY A 81 -9.13 -12.24 9.99
C GLY A 81 -8.13 -12.15 8.84
N ILE A 82 -8.38 -12.80 7.70
CA ILE A 82 -7.41 -12.88 6.59
C ILE A 82 -7.16 -11.52 5.92
N HIS A 83 -8.17 -10.65 5.86
CA HIS A 83 -8.02 -9.27 5.41
C HIS A 83 -7.03 -8.45 6.25
N ARG A 84 -6.89 -8.74 7.55
CA ARG A 84 -5.90 -8.08 8.41
C ARG A 84 -4.46 -8.45 8.02
N PHE A 85 -4.22 -9.69 7.60
CA PHE A 85 -2.91 -10.09 7.06
C PHE A 85 -2.62 -9.39 5.74
N TYR A 86 -3.62 -9.27 4.85
CA TYR A 86 -3.48 -8.54 3.59
C TYR A 86 -3.09 -7.06 3.80
N LEU A 87 -3.71 -6.42 4.79
CA LEU A 87 -3.44 -5.04 5.18
C LEU A 87 -2.13 -4.86 5.98
N GLY A 88 -1.44 -5.95 6.33
CA GLY A 88 -0.17 -5.95 7.08
C GLY A 88 -0.34 -5.87 8.60
N TYR A 89 -1.56 -5.93 9.14
CA TYR A 89 -1.84 -6.01 10.57
C TYR A 89 -1.69 -7.44 11.11
N ILE A 90 -0.48 -7.99 11.02
CA ILE A 90 -0.18 -9.39 11.35
C ILE A 90 -0.59 -9.75 12.79
N LYS A 91 -0.28 -8.89 13.77
CA LYS A 91 -0.61 -9.14 15.18
C LYS A 91 -2.12 -9.28 15.41
N ILE A 92 -2.91 -8.42 14.78
CA ILE A 92 -4.37 -8.43 14.91
C ILE A 92 -4.95 -9.65 14.18
N GLY A 93 -4.43 -9.95 12.97
CA GLY A 93 -4.82 -11.14 12.22
C GLY A 93 -4.58 -12.44 13.00
N ILE A 94 -3.44 -12.57 13.69
CA ILE A 94 -3.14 -13.74 14.53
C ILE A 94 -4.14 -13.87 15.69
N VAL A 95 -4.50 -12.75 16.34
CA VAL A 95 -5.49 -12.77 17.43
C VAL A 95 -6.85 -13.22 16.91
N GLN A 96 -7.30 -12.68 15.78
CA GLN A 96 -8.59 -13.01 15.19
C GLN A 96 -8.64 -14.48 14.73
N LEU A 97 -7.57 -14.99 14.11
CA LEU A 97 -7.46 -16.40 13.74
C LEU A 97 -7.44 -17.32 14.97
N SER A 98 -6.77 -16.92 16.05
CA SER A 98 -6.74 -17.68 17.30
C SER A 98 -8.12 -17.76 17.95
N LEU A 99 -8.85 -16.64 17.99
CA LEU A 99 -10.25 -16.59 18.47
C LEU A 99 -11.18 -17.44 17.62
N TRP A 100 -10.95 -17.46 16.30
CA TRP A 100 -11.68 -18.32 15.38
C TRP A 100 -11.39 -19.80 15.67
N ILE A 101 -10.14 -20.22 15.86
CA ILE A 101 -9.81 -21.61 16.25
C ILE A 101 -10.43 -21.99 17.61
N LEU A 102 -10.38 -21.07 18.59
CA LEU A 102 -11.01 -21.26 19.90
C LEU A 102 -12.54 -21.39 19.84
N GLY A 103 -13.17 -20.99 18.74
CA GLY A 103 -14.60 -21.19 18.51
C GLY A 103 -15.01 -22.65 18.55
N TYR A 104 -14.13 -23.54 18.13
CA TYR A 104 -14.37 -24.98 18.24
C TYR A 104 -14.52 -25.42 19.71
N PHE A 105 -13.71 -24.86 20.61
CA PHE A 105 -13.73 -25.20 22.04
C PHE A 105 -14.83 -24.48 22.83
N THR A 106 -15.32 -23.35 22.32
CA THR A 106 -16.33 -22.51 23.01
C THR A 106 -17.75 -22.74 22.49
N GLY A 107 -17.97 -23.74 21.63
CA GLY A 107 -19.28 -24.03 21.06
C GLY A 107 -19.75 -22.99 20.04
N GLY A 108 -18.83 -22.33 19.34
CA GLY A 108 -19.11 -21.40 18.25
C GLY A 108 -19.43 -19.96 18.66
N ILE A 109 -19.44 -19.64 19.97
CA ILE A 109 -19.72 -18.27 20.43
C ILE A 109 -18.67 -17.29 19.90
N THR A 110 -17.38 -17.66 19.93
CA THR A 110 -16.34 -16.77 19.42
C THR A 110 -16.38 -16.61 17.90
N TRP A 111 -16.94 -17.57 17.15
CA TRP A 111 -17.15 -17.41 15.70
C TRP A 111 -18.11 -16.26 15.41
N ILE A 112 -19.24 -16.20 16.11
CA ILE A 112 -20.22 -15.12 15.95
C ILE A 112 -19.56 -13.76 16.25
N ILE A 113 -18.75 -13.69 17.31
CA ILE A 113 -18.03 -12.46 17.69
C ILE A 113 -17.02 -12.06 16.59
N THR A 114 -16.22 -12.99 16.10
CA THR A 114 -15.21 -12.70 15.06
C THR A 114 -15.83 -12.35 13.71
N GLU A 115 -16.99 -12.92 13.37
CA GLU A 115 -17.72 -12.58 12.15
C GLU A 115 -18.29 -11.16 12.21
N ILE A 116 -18.90 -10.78 13.34
CA ILE A 116 -19.38 -9.40 13.54
C ILE A 116 -18.20 -8.41 13.45
N TRP A 117 -17.07 -8.76 14.06
CA TRP A 117 -15.85 -7.95 13.97
C TRP A 117 -15.40 -7.81 12.50
N GLY A 118 -15.25 -8.91 11.76
CA GLY A 118 -14.89 -8.91 10.35
C GLY A 118 -15.85 -8.07 9.49
N PHE A 119 -17.15 -8.16 9.75
CA PHE A 119 -18.18 -7.39 9.03
C PHE A 119 -18.09 -5.88 9.29
N VAL A 120 -17.87 -5.47 10.55
CA VAL A 120 -17.64 -4.05 10.89
C VAL A 120 -16.41 -3.53 10.14
N GLU A 121 -15.32 -4.31 10.08
CA GLU A 121 -14.11 -3.93 9.36
C GLU A 121 -14.31 -3.87 7.85
N CYS A 122 -15.12 -4.76 7.28
CA CYS A 122 -15.54 -4.69 5.88
C CYS A 122 -16.20 -3.33 5.57
N ILE A 123 -17.13 -2.88 6.42
CA ILE A 123 -17.76 -1.56 6.28
C ILE A 123 -16.72 -0.44 6.41
N LEU A 124 -15.82 -0.51 7.39
CA LEU A 124 -14.76 0.49 7.59
C LEU A 124 -13.81 0.62 6.39
N ILE A 125 -13.49 -0.51 5.75
CA ILE A 125 -12.72 -0.55 4.49
C ILE A 125 -13.53 0.10 3.37
N TYR A 126 -14.83 -0.22 3.25
CA TYR A 126 -15.70 0.36 2.23
C TYR A 126 -15.76 1.90 2.30
N ILE A 127 -15.86 2.46 3.51
CA ILE A 127 -15.91 3.91 3.73
C ILE A 127 -14.53 4.60 3.78
N ASN A 128 -13.45 3.88 3.43
CA ASN A 128 -12.07 4.39 3.47
C ASN A 128 -11.62 4.91 4.85
N LYS A 129 -12.16 4.34 5.93
CA LYS A 129 -11.75 4.68 7.31
C LYS A 129 -10.64 3.75 7.82
N LEU A 130 -10.34 2.69 7.10
CA LEU A 130 -9.34 1.69 7.47
C LEU A 130 -8.19 1.72 6.45
N LYS A 131 -7.02 2.14 6.93
CA LYS A 131 -5.77 2.25 6.17
C LYS A 131 -4.93 0.97 6.31
N ASP A 132 -3.97 0.76 5.42
CA ASP A 132 -2.99 -0.32 5.59
C ASP A 132 -2.07 -0.07 6.82
N SER A 133 -1.28 -1.07 7.20
CA SER A 133 -0.32 -0.96 8.31
C SER A 133 0.76 0.11 8.13
N ASN A 134 0.96 0.60 6.90
CA ASN A 134 1.90 1.65 6.55
C ASN A 134 1.23 3.05 6.54
N GLY A 135 -0.08 3.13 6.78
CA GLY A 135 -0.87 4.38 6.75
C GLY A 135 -1.38 4.79 5.37
N ASN A 136 -1.19 3.96 4.34
CA ASN A 136 -1.65 4.22 2.98
C ASN A 136 -3.15 3.97 2.84
N ASP A 137 -3.78 4.74 1.95
CA ASP A 137 -5.14 4.48 1.51
C ASP A 137 -5.19 3.29 0.55
N LEU A 138 -6.34 2.61 0.52
CA LEU A 138 -6.59 1.45 -0.32
C LEU A 138 -7.21 1.89 -1.65
N GLU A 139 -6.77 1.31 -2.77
CA GLU A 139 -7.25 1.64 -4.12
C GLU A 139 -8.22 0.60 -4.70
#